data_AF-A0A661TJF5-F1
#
_entry.id   AF-A0A661TJF5-F1
#
_cell.length_a   1.000
_cell.length_b   1.000
_cell.length_c   1.000
_cell.angle_alpha   90.00
_cell.angle_beta   90.00
_cell.angle_gamma   90.00
#
_symmetry.space_group_name_H-M   'P 1'
#
loop_
_entity.id
_entity.type
_entity.pdbx_description
1 polymer ?
#
loop_
_entity_poly.entity_id
_entity_poly.type
_entity_poly.pdbx_seq_one_letter_code
_entity_poly.pdbx_strand_id
1 'polypeptide(L)'
;MKTIRGKIIFFFLICLAFISLLTALYYENTFSLRKELYMIERFDDLLNDVLELRRYEKNFVYYRDLSSLREGTFYLAKIDRDFKILHDDIQDIVGSDESGRFLENLAEYRRVLEAIMDIRKPEIARRQVDMVRTRGKSLIDFTQKLIQAKRQRIEGTLKRALTIPLAVMGIFIVLILVIFRIVNRDILGPLKLVKIAIEEVAKETFTPIHYDTEKQD
;
A
#
# COMPACT_ATOMS: atom_id res chain seq x y z
N MET A 1 41.63 -9.80 10.92
CA MET A 1 41.22 -8.77 11.90
C MET A 1 41.64 -9.20 13.31
N LYS A 2 42.78 -8.73 13.83
CA LYS A 2 43.38 -9.27 15.09
C LYS A 2 43.30 -8.34 16.31
N THR A 3 42.83 -7.09 16.17
CA THR A 3 42.77 -6.12 17.28
C THR A 3 41.34 -5.87 17.77
N ILE A 4 41.17 -5.68 19.09
CA ILE A 4 39.88 -5.40 19.74
C ILE A 4 39.20 -4.15 19.14
N ARG A 5 39.98 -3.09 18.87
CA ARG A 5 39.48 -1.88 18.19
C ARG A 5 38.89 -2.19 16.81
N GLY A 6 39.53 -3.06 16.04
CA GLY A 6 39.04 -3.46 14.71
C GLY A 6 37.72 -4.23 14.79
N LYS A 7 37.56 -5.11 15.79
CA LYS A 7 36.28 -5.81 16.03
C LYS A 7 35.15 -4.84 16.38
N ILE A 8 35.40 -3.87 17.28
CA ILE A 8 34.39 -2.88 17.68
C ILE A 8 33.96 -2.00 16.50
N ILE A 9 34.93 -1.47 15.73
CA ILE A 9 34.64 -0.66 14.54
C ILE A 9 33.84 -1.46 13.51
N PHE A 10 34.17 -2.73 13.32
CA PHE A 10 33.45 -3.62 12.41
C PHE A 10 31.98 -3.82 12.82
N PHE A 11 31.71 -4.11 14.10
CA PHE A 11 30.33 -4.21 14.59
C PHE A 11 29.56 -2.90 14.45
N PHE A 12 30.21 -1.78 14.74
CA PHE A 12 29.60 -0.47 14.58
C PHE A 12 29.24 -0.18 13.12
N LEU A 13 30.11 -0.51 12.17
CA LEU A 13 29.84 -0.38 10.74
C LEU A 13 28.69 -1.28 10.28
N ILE A 14 28.60 -2.51 10.78
CA ILE A 14 27.48 -3.41 10.49
C ILE A 14 26.16 -2.83 11.00
N CYS A 15 26.13 -2.37 12.25
CA CYS A 15 24.92 -1.77 12.82
C CYS A 15 24.50 -0.51 12.05
N LEU A 16 25.46 0.35 11.69
CA LEU A 16 25.19 1.56 10.92
C LEU A 16 24.64 1.22 9.54
N ALA A 17 25.27 0.28 8.82
CA ALA A 17 24.78 -0.19 7.52
C ALA A 17 23.37 -0.77 7.61
N PHE A 18 23.08 -1.53 8.68
CA PHE A 18 21.76 -2.11 8.91
C PHE A 18 20.70 -1.03 9.19
N ILE A 19 21.00 -0.02 10.00
CA ILE A 19 20.10 1.11 10.29
C ILE A 19 19.83 1.91 9.01
N SER A 20 20.86 2.18 8.20
CA SER A 20 20.70 2.87 6.91
C SER A 20 19.82 2.07 5.95
N LEU A 21 20.03 0.76 5.84
CA LEU A 21 19.20 -0.12 5.02
C LEU A 21 17.74 -0.15 5.51
N LEU A 22 17.53 -0.25 6.82
CA LEU A 22 16.20 -0.20 7.44
C LEU A 22 15.47 1.10 7.11
N THR A 23 16.17 2.23 7.22
CA THR A 23 15.62 3.56 6.93
C THR A 23 15.22 3.67 5.46
N ALA A 24 16.06 3.17 4.56
CA ALA A 24 15.76 3.15 3.13
C ALA A 24 14.52 2.30 2.82
N LEU A 25 14.46 1.06 3.33
CA LEU A 25 13.30 0.16 3.15
C LEU A 25 12.02 0.77 3.73
N TYR A 26 12.10 1.43 4.88
CA TYR A 26 10.97 2.12 5.49
C TYR A 26 10.48 3.30 4.64
N TYR A 27 11.41 4.05 4.06
CA TYR A 27 11.09 5.17 3.19
C TYR A 27 10.39 4.71 1.90
N GLU A 28 10.91 3.66 1.25
CA GLU A 28 10.28 3.07 0.06
C GLU A 28 8.87 2.53 0.34
N ASN A 29 8.70 1.82 1.46
CA ASN A 29 7.40 1.29 1.89
C ASN A 29 6.38 2.42 2.14
N THR A 30 6.80 3.48 2.85
CA THR A 30 5.94 4.64 3.15
C THR A 30 5.57 5.42 1.89
N PHE A 31 6.51 5.59 0.96
CA PHE A 31 6.26 6.27 -0.31
C PHE A 31 5.26 5.49 -1.17
N SER A 32 5.41 4.17 -1.23
CA SER A 32 4.50 3.28 -1.96
C SER A 32 3.09 3.31 -1.38
N LEU A 33 2.97 3.28 -0.04
CA LEU A 33 1.70 3.42 0.66
C LEU A 33 1.00 4.77 0.39
N ARG A 34 1.75 5.88 0.39
CA ARG A 34 1.17 7.20 0.10
C ARG A 34 0.61 7.28 -1.31
N LYS A 35 1.30 6.69 -2.30
CA LYS A 35 0.80 6.61 -3.68
C LYS A 35 -0.46 5.77 -3.76
N GLU A 36 -0.51 4.63 -3.04
CA GLU A 36 -1.70 3.79 -2.98
C GLU A 36 -2.89 4.48 -2.31
N LEU A 37 -2.67 5.21 -1.22
CA LEU A 37 -3.70 5.98 -0.50
C LEU A 37 -4.29 7.10 -1.36
N TYR A 38 -3.44 7.87 -2.04
CA TYR A 38 -3.92 8.94 -2.92
C TYR A 38 -4.78 8.42 -4.08
N MET A 39 -4.49 7.21 -4.55
CA MET A 39 -5.32 6.56 -5.57
C MET A 39 -6.71 6.19 -5.04
N ILE A 40 -6.86 5.82 -3.77
CA ILE A 40 -8.16 5.47 -3.18
C ILE A 40 -9.13 6.64 -3.25
N GLU A 41 -8.68 7.83 -2.87
CA GLU A 41 -9.52 9.03 -2.89
C GLU A 41 -10.12 9.24 -4.29
N ARG A 42 -9.33 9.04 -5.35
CA ARG A 42 -9.79 9.19 -6.73
C ARG A 42 -10.79 8.10 -7.17
N PHE A 43 -10.65 6.87 -6.66
CA PHE A 43 -11.63 5.80 -6.90
C PHE A 43 -12.94 6.03 -6.13
N ASP A 44 -12.86 6.53 -4.91
CA ASP A 44 -14.04 6.89 -4.10
C ASP A 44 -14.76 8.12 -4.71
N ASP A 45 -14.02 9.09 -5.24
CA ASP A 45 -14.59 10.22 -5.99
C ASP A 45 -15.33 9.75 -7.24
N LEU A 46 -14.75 8.81 -8.00
CA LEU A 46 -15.40 8.20 -9.17
C LEU A 46 -16.72 7.51 -8.77
N LEU A 47 -16.76 6.80 -7.63
CA LEU A 47 -18.00 6.22 -7.11
C LEU A 47 -19.03 7.28 -6.79
N ASN A 48 -18.62 8.31 -6.07
CA ASN A 48 -19.50 9.38 -5.65
C ASN A 48 -20.12 10.05 -6.88
N ASP A 49 -19.34 10.30 -7.93
CA ASP A 49 -19.86 10.86 -9.17
C ASP A 49 -20.87 9.93 -9.87
N VAL A 50 -20.63 8.60 -9.88
CA VAL A 50 -21.58 7.61 -10.42
C VAL A 50 -22.87 7.56 -9.59
N LEU A 51 -22.78 7.68 -8.26
CA LEU A 51 -23.94 7.73 -7.37
C LEU A 51 -24.72 9.04 -7.55
N GLU A 52 -24.03 10.16 -7.73
CA GLU A 52 -24.61 11.46 -8.03
C GLU A 52 -25.35 11.42 -9.38
N LEU A 53 -24.72 10.88 -10.42
CA LEU A 53 -25.37 10.62 -11.71
C LEU A 53 -26.67 9.82 -11.53
N ARG A 54 -26.65 8.76 -10.71
CA ARG A 54 -27.86 7.97 -10.42
C ARG A 54 -28.91 8.76 -9.65
N ARG A 55 -28.51 9.64 -8.74
CA ARG A 55 -29.42 10.51 -7.98
C ARG A 55 -30.17 11.43 -8.95
N TYR A 56 -29.45 12.11 -9.84
CA TYR A 56 -30.05 12.99 -10.84
C TYR A 56 -30.89 12.23 -11.87
N GLU A 57 -30.47 11.03 -12.27
CA GLU A 57 -31.28 10.15 -13.13
C GLU A 57 -32.64 9.84 -12.47
N LYS A 58 -32.63 9.40 -11.20
CA LYS A 58 -33.87 9.13 -10.46
C LYS A 58 -34.72 10.39 -10.38
N ASN A 59 -34.12 11.54 -10.05
CA ASN A 59 -34.86 12.79 -9.96
C ASN A 59 -35.56 13.15 -11.28
N PHE A 60 -34.87 12.99 -12.42
CA PHE A 60 -35.50 13.17 -13.72
C PHE A 60 -36.63 12.16 -13.96
N VAL A 61 -36.44 10.88 -13.66
CA VAL A 61 -37.46 9.83 -13.88
C VAL A 61 -38.72 10.08 -13.05
N TYR A 62 -38.57 10.53 -11.79
CA TYR A 62 -39.70 10.76 -10.88
C TYR A 62 -40.37 12.12 -11.09
N TYR A 63 -39.59 13.20 -11.24
CA TYR A 63 -40.09 14.57 -11.26
C TYR A 63 -40.13 15.21 -12.65
N ARG A 64 -39.59 14.54 -13.68
CA ARG A 64 -39.44 15.04 -15.06
C ARG A 64 -38.75 16.41 -15.14
N ASP A 65 -37.87 16.66 -14.20
CA ASP A 65 -37.13 17.90 -14.08
C ASP A 65 -35.94 17.93 -15.05
N LEU A 66 -36.02 18.83 -16.04
CA LEU A 66 -34.98 19.03 -17.06
C LEU A 66 -33.69 19.61 -16.48
N SER A 67 -33.73 20.28 -15.31
CA SER A 67 -32.50 20.71 -14.64
C SER A 67 -31.71 19.50 -14.17
N SER A 68 -32.34 18.58 -13.42
CA SER A 68 -31.73 17.32 -13.00
C SER A 68 -31.04 16.55 -14.13
N LEU A 69 -31.60 16.57 -15.34
CA LEU A 69 -30.98 15.91 -16.48
C LEU A 69 -29.69 16.61 -16.97
N ARG A 70 -29.66 17.94 -16.92
CA ARG A 70 -28.45 18.74 -17.19
C ARG A 70 -27.37 18.46 -16.15
N GLU A 71 -27.69 18.42 -14.87
CA GLU A 71 -26.72 18.01 -13.84
C GLU A 71 -26.25 16.57 -14.07
N GLY A 72 -27.14 15.66 -14.46
CA GLY A 72 -26.78 14.30 -14.87
C GLY A 72 -25.75 14.27 -16.01
N THR A 73 -25.93 15.07 -17.07
CA THR A 73 -24.92 15.17 -18.15
C THR A 73 -23.57 15.70 -17.68
N PHE A 74 -23.57 16.61 -16.69
CA PHE A 74 -22.33 17.13 -16.11
C PHE A 74 -21.55 16.03 -15.37
N TYR A 75 -22.21 15.27 -14.49
CA TYR A 75 -21.57 14.15 -13.79
C TYR A 75 -21.14 13.06 -14.76
N LEU A 76 -21.92 12.77 -15.80
CA LEU A 76 -21.55 11.81 -16.83
C LEU A 76 -20.24 12.21 -17.56
N ALA A 77 -20.09 13.50 -17.89
CA ALA A 77 -18.87 14.01 -18.49
C ALA A 77 -17.68 14.00 -17.52
N LYS A 78 -17.93 14.19 -16.21
CA LYS A 78 -16.92 14.08 -15.17
C LYS A 78 -16.41 12.64 -15.04
N ILE A 79 -17.32 11.68 -14.96
CA ILE A 79 -17.01 10.23 -14.92
C ILE A 79 -16.18 9.82 -16.14
N ASP A 80 -16.54 10.25 -17.35
CA ASP A 80 -15.77 9.95 -18.57
C ASP A 80 -14.34 10.51 -18.50
N ARG A 81 -14.15 11.71 -17.95
CA ARG A 81 -12.80 12.28 -17.75
C ARG A 81 -12.01 11.52 -16.69
N ASP A 82 -12.61 11.27 -15.54
CA ASP A 82 -11.92 10.61 -14.43
C ASP A 82 -11.55 9.18 -14.80
N PHE A 83 -12.43 8.46 -15.50
CA PHE A 83 -12.13 7.12 -16.02
C PHE A 83 -10.96 7.12 -17.01
N LYS A 84 -10.85 8.13 -17.90
CA LYS A 84 -9.71 8.26 -18.82
C LYS A 84 -8.40 8.54 -18.10
N ILE A 85 -8.42 9.32 -17.02
CA ILE A 85 -7.22 9.61 -16.24
C ILE A 85 -6.81 8.38 -15.42
N LEU A 86 -7.77 7.58 -14.93
CA LEU A 86 -7.52 6.36 -14.15
C LEU A 86 -7.45 5.09 -15.03
N HIS A 87 -7.39 5.22 -16.35
CA HIS A 87 -7.59 4.10 -17.27
C HIS A 87 -6.59 2.96 -17.04
N ASP A 88 -5.30 3.31 -16.92
CA ASP A 88 -4.22 2.34 -16.70
C ASP A 88 -4.40 1.59 -15.36
N ASP A 89 -4.72 2.32 -14.30
CA ASP A 89 -4.93 1.73 -12.97
C ASP A 89 -6.19 0.85 -12.91
N ILE A 90 -7.26 1.25 -13.61
CA ILE A 90 -8.49 0.46 -13.72
C ILE A 90 -8.21 -0.83 -14.50
N GLN A 91 -7.46 -0.73 -15.58
CA GLN A 91 -7.05 -1.88 -16.38
C GLN A 91 -6.18 -2.85 -15.58
N ASP A 92 -5.28 -2.36 -14.74
CA ASP A 92 -4.47 -3.20 -13.85
C ASP A 92 -5.29 -3.92 -12.76
N ILE A 93 -6.44 -3.37 -12.39
CA ILE A 93 -7.31 -3.94 -11.34
C ILE A 93 -8.30 -4.95 -11.91
N VAL A 94 -9.01 -4.59 -12.98
CA VAL A 94 -10.16 -5.36 -13.52
C VAL A 94 -9.86 -6.04 -14.87
N GLY A 95 -8.79 -5.64 -15.54
CA GLY A 95 -8.42 -6.12 -16.88
C GLY A 95 -8.91 -5.21 -18.01
N SER A 96 -8.27 -5.34 -19.18
CA SER A 96 -8.56 -4.52 -20.37
C SER A 96 -9.96 -4.75 -20.95
N ASP A 97 -10.45 -5.99 -20.90
CA ASP A 97 -11.77 -6.36 -21.41
C ASP A 97 -12.91 -5.68 -20.61
N GLU A 98 -12.88 -5.80 -19.28
CA GLU A 98 -13.89 -5.18 -18.40
C GLU A 98 -13.82 -3.65 -18.44
N SER A 99 -12.63 -3.07 -18.52
CA SER A 99 -12.42 -1.63 -18.71
C SER A 99 -13.04 -1.13 -20.03
N GLY A 100 -12.81 -1.86 -21.13
CA GLY A 100 -13.39 -1.56 -22.44
C GLY A 100 -14.92 -1.64 -22.44
N ARG A 101 -15.48 -2.68 -21.82
CA ARG A 101 -16.94 -2.84 -21.68
C ARG A 101 -17.57 -1.72 -20.86
N PHE A 102 -16.88 -1.17 -19.87
CA PHE A 102 -17.37 -0.02 -19.12
C PHE A 102 -17.41 1.25 -19.99
N LEU A 103 -16.35 1.53 -20.76
CA LEU A 103 -16.31 2.67 -21.69
C LEU A 103 -17.43 2.60 -22.73
N GLU A 104 -17.68 1.41 -23.27
CA GLU A 104 -18.78 1.19 -24.22
C GLU A 104 -20.14 1.44 -23.57
N ASN A 105 -20.37 0.89 -22.36
CA ASN A 105 -21.59 1.14 -21.59
C ASN A 105 -21.78 2.63 -21.26
N LEU A 106 -20.70 3.36 -20.94
CA LEU A 106 -20.75 4.78 -20.64
C LEU A 106 -21.11 5.61 -21.90
N ALA A 107 -20.53 5.26 -23.05
CA ALA A 107 -20.83 5.88 -24.33
C ALA A 107 -22.28 5.61 -24.77
N GLU A 108 -22.76 4.38 -24.61
CA GLU A 108 -24.17 4.04 -24.87
C GLU A 108 -25.11 4.79 -23.92
N TYR A 109 -24.80 4.81 -22.63
CA TYR A 109 -25.61 5.53 -21.64
C TYR A 109 -25.73 7.01 -22.00
N ARG A 110 -24.64 7.65 -22.43
CA ARG A 110 -24.64 9.03 -22.92
C ARG A 110 -25.60 9.23 -24.10
N ARG A 111 -25.52 8.37 -25.10
CA ARG A 111 -26.39 8.44 -26.28
C ARG A 111 -27.86 8.31 -25.91
N VAL A 112 -28.20 7.39 -25.00
CA VAL A 112 -29.59 7.22 -24.53
C VAL A 112 -30.04 8.45 -23.74
N LEU A 113 -29.21 9.01 -22.88
CA LEU A 113 -29.55 10.18 -22.08
C LEU A 113 -29.73 11.45 -22.95
N GLU A 114 -28.90 11.61 -23.97
CA GLU A 114 -29.04 12.66 -24.99
C GLU A 114 -30.31 12.46 -25.85
N ALA A 115 -30.63 11.22 -26.21
CA ALA A 115 -31.86 10.92 -26.94
C ALA A 115 -33.11 11.31 -26.13
N ILE A 116 -33.09 11.12 -24.80
CA ILE A 116 -34.19 11.51 -23.90
C ILE A 116 -34.38 13.03 -23.85
N MET A 117 -33.32 13.84 -23.96
CA MET A 117 -33.42 15.30 -24.02
C MET A 117 -34.23 15.80 -25.21
N ASP A 118 -34.21 15.06 -26.32
CA ASP A 118 -34.86 15.45 -27.58
C ASP A 118 -36.30 14.90 -27.71
N ILE A 119 -36.76 14.11 -26.73
CA ILE A 119 -38.09 13.49 -26.79
C ILE A 119 -39.20 14.53 -26.53
N ARG A 120 -39.94 14.85 -27.59
CA ARG A 120 -41.26 15.49 -27.54
C ARG A 120 -42.44 14.53 -27.37
N LYS A 121 -42.23 13.20 -27.32
CA LYS A 121 -43.30 12.17 -27.35
C LYS A 121 -43.29 11.17 -26.17
N PRO A 122 -44.42 10.96 -25.46
CA PRO A 122 -44.47 10.24 -24.18
C PRO A 122 -44.32 8.71 -24.25
N GLU A 123 -44.58 8.05 -25.38
CA GLU A 123 -44.42 6.59 -25.52
C GLU A 123 -42.96 6.14 -25.69
N ILE A 124 -42.18 6.91 -26.48
CA ILE A 124 -40.73 6.69 -26.66
C ILE A 124 -39.99 6.89 -25.33
N ALA A 125 -40.52 7.75 -24.46
CA ALA A 125 -39.96 8.02 -23.14
C ALA A 125 -39.93 6.79 -22.22
N ARG A 126 -40.93 5.88 -22.26
CA ARG A 126 -40.93 4.71 -21.35
C ARG A 126 -39.82 3.71 -21.67
N ARG A 127 -39.67 3.34 -22.95
CA ARG A 127 -38.63 2.39 -23.38
C ARG A 127 -37.22 2.95 -23.14
N GLN A 128 -37.01 4.24 -23.39
CA GLN A 128 -35.72 4.88 -23.13
C GLN A 128 -35.42 5.02 -21.63
N VAL A 129 -36.43 5.29 -20.79
CA VAL A 129 -36.28 5.32 -19.32
C VAL A 129 -35.85 3.96 -18.76
N ASP A 130 -36.42 2.85 -19.23
CA ASP A 130 -36.01 1.52 -18.77
C ASP A 130 -34.58 1.16 -19.21
N MET A 131 -34.17 1.60 -20.40
CA MET A 131 -32.79 1.46 -20.87
C MET A 131 -31.82 2.26 -20.01
N VAL A 132 -32.14 3.52 -19.69
CA VAL A 132 -31.35 4.36 -18.77
C VAL A 132 -31.22 3.70 -17.40
N ARG A 133 -32.31 3.15 -16.86
CA ARG A 133 -32.29 2.47 -15.56
C ARG A 133 -31.40 1.23 -15.53
N THR A 134 -31.43 0.45 -16.61
CA THR A 134 -30.66 -0.79 -16.74
C THR A 134 -29.17 -0.49 -16.93
N ARG A 135 -28.85 0.45 -17.82
CA ARG A 135 -27.47 0.87 -18.07
C ARG A 135 -26.86 1.62 -16.88
N GLY A 136 -27.63 2.51 -16.25
CA GLY A 136 -27.23 3.19 -15.01
C GLY A 136 -26.97 2.21 -13.86
N LYS A 137 -27.73 1.11 -13.78
CA LYS A 137 -27.43 0.01 -12.83
C LYS A 137 -26.10 -0.66 -13.16
N SER A 138 -25.84 -0.97 -14.44
CA SER A 138 -24.57 -1.56 -14.87
C SER A 138 -23.35 -0.68 -14.54
N LEU A 139 -23.48 0.65 -14.64
CA LEU A 139 -22.42 1.59 -14.26
C LEU A 139 -22.13 1.52 -12.74
N ILE A 140 -23.17 1.43 -11.91
CA ILE A 140 -23.02 1.27 -10.45
C ILE A 140 -22.39 -0.07 -10.12
N ASP A 141 -22.91 -1.16 -10.68
CA ASP A 141 -22.45 -2.52 -10.38
C ASP A 141 -20.96 -2.66 -10.73
N PHE A 142 -20.53 -2.12 -11.88
CA PHE A 142 -19.11 -2.07 -12.26
C PHE A 142 -18.28 -1.25 -11.27
N THR A 143 -18.72 -0.03 -10.94
CA THR A 143 -17.95 0.88 -10.08
C THR A 143 -17.84 0.33 -8.65
N GLN A 144 -18.89 -0.33 -8.15
CA GLN A 144 -18.87 -1.05 -6.87
C GLN A 144 -17.90 -2.24 -6.90
N LYS A 145 -17.91 -3.03 -7.98
CA LYS A 145 -16.97 -4.15 -8.17
C LYS A 145 -15.52 -3.65 -8.22
N LEU A 146 -15.26 -2.55 -8.91
CA LEU A 146 -13.94 -1.90 -9.00
C LEU A 146 -13.42 -1.50 -7.61
N ILE A 147 -14.25 -0.89 -6.77
CA ILE A 147 -13.86 -0.46 -5.41
C ILE A 147 -13.67 -1.64 -4.49
N GLN A 148 -14.53 -2.67 -4.58
CA GLN A 148 -14.33 -3.89 -3.80
C GLN A 148 -13.02 -4.57 -4.16
N ALA A 149 -12.71 -4.70 -5.46
CA ALA A 149 -11.44 -5.25 -5.93
C ALA A 149 -10.24 -4.41 -5.46
N LYS A 150 -10.36 -3.07 -5.48
CA LYS A 150 -9.33 -2.17 -4.96
C LYS A 150 -9.12 -2.34 -3.45
N ARG A 151 -10.21 -2.35 -2.65
CA ARG A 151 -10.16 -2.55 -1.19
C ARG A 151 -9.51 -3.88 -0.80
N GLN A 152 -9.81 -4.96 -1.53
CA GLN A 152 -9.17 -6.25 -1.30
C GLN A 152 -7.66 -6.24 -1.59
N ARG A 153 -7.21 -5.57 -2.66
CA ARG A 153 -5.76 -5.41 -2.91
C ARG A 153 -5.07 -4.61 -1.81
N ILE A 154 -5.74 -3.59 -1.28
CA ILE A 154 -5.21 -2.71 -0.22
C ILE A 154 -5.04 -3.44 1.12
N GLU A 155 -5.96 -4.33 1.51
CA GLU A 155 -5.75 -5.11 2.74
C GLU A 155 -4.45 -5.93 2.69
N GLY A 156 -4.06 -6.39 1.49
CA GLY A 156 -2.79 -7.07 1.26
C GLY A 156 -1.59 -6.13 1.42
N THR A 157 -1.63 -4.95 0.82
CA THR A 157 -0.52 -3.97 0.93
C THR A 157 -0.39 -3.40 2.34
N LEU A 158 -1.51 -3.14 3.02
CA LEU A 158 -1.52 -2.62 4.39
C LEU A 158 -0.93 -3.63 5.37
N LYS A 159 -1.26 -4.92 5.22
CA LYS A 159 -0.63 -5.99 6.02
C LYS A 159 0.87 -6.06 5.77
N ARG A 160 1.31 -6.04 4.51
CA ARG A 160 2.75 -6.05 4.15
C ARG A 160 3.50 -4.87 4.74
N ALA A 161 2.91 -3.68 4.68
CA ALA A 161 3.50 -2.48 5.21
C ALA A 161 3.69 -2.50 6.73
N LEU A 162 2.84 -3.22 7.47
CA LEU A 162 3.04 -3.48 8.90
C LEU A 162 4.04 -4.62 9.15
N THR A 163 3.97 -5.72 8.39
CA THR A 163 4.74 -6.93 8.68
C THR A 163 6.22 -6.82 8.31
N ILE A 164 6.57 -6.12 7.22
CA ILE A 164 7.97 -6.00 6.78
C ILE A 164 8.83 -5.27 7.84
N PRO A 165 8.46 -4.08 8.34
CA PRO A 165 9.24 -3.41 9.39
C PRO A 165 9.36 -4.23 10.67
N LEU A 166 8.28 -4.90 11.09
CA LEU A 166 8.27 -5.78 12.26
C LEU A 166 9.24 -6.96 12.11
N ALA A 167 9.24 -7.62 10.95
CA ALA A 167 10.14 -8.73 10.66
C ALA A 167 11.62 -8.28 10.66
N VAL A 168 11.94 -7.16 10.03
CA VAL A 168 13.32 -6.64 10.00
C VAL A 168 13.77 -6.18 11.40
N MET A 169 12.87 -5.60 12.20
CA MET A 169 13.17 -5.27 13.60
C MET A 169 13.48 -6.52 14.43
N GLY A 170 12.73 -7.61 14.22
CA GLY A 170 13.02 -8.91 14.85
C GLY A 170 14.42 -9.43 14.50
N ILE A 171 14.80 -9.37 13.21
CA ILE A 171 16.14 -9.76 12.74
C ILE A 171 17.23 -8.90 13.40
N PHE A 172 16.98 -7.60 13.56
CA PHE A 172 17.93 -6.69 14.21
C PHE A 172 18.18 -7.04 15.68
N ILE A 173 17.13 -7.39 16.43
CA ILE A 173 17.24 -7.80 17.83
C ILE A 173 18.11 -9.06 17.94
N VAL A 174 17.89 -10.05 17.05
CA VAL A 174 18.71 -11.27 17.00
C VAL A 174 20.18 -10.92 16.70
N LEU A 175 20.43 -10.00 15.76
CA LEU A 175 21.78 -9.55 15.42
C LEU A 175 22.48 -8.89 16.61
N ILE A 176 21.79 -8.04 17.38
CA ILE A 176 22.32 -7.44 18.60
C ILE A 176 22.67 -8.51 19.64
N LEU A 177 21.80 -9.51 19.85
CA LEU A 177 22.05 -10.60 20.79
C LEU A 177 23.28 -11.43 20.40
N VAL A 178 23.47 -11.70 19.11
CA VAL A 178 24.64 -12.40 18.59
C VAL A 178 25.91 -11.59 18.82
N ILE A 179 25.91 -10.30 18.47
CA ILE A 179 27.05 -9.40 18.72
C ILE A 179 27.38 -9.34 20.20
N PHE A 180 26.37 -9.20 21.06
CA PHE A 180 26.54 -9.16 22.51
C PHE A 180 27.20 -10.44 23.04
N ARG A 181 26.75 -11.61 22.57
CA ARG A 181 27.34 -12.90 22.95
C ARG A 181 28.81 -13.00 22.53
N ILE A 182 29.15 -12.54 21.32
CA ILE A 182 30.54 -12.52 20.82
C ILE A 182 31.41 -11.58 21.64
N VAL A 183 30.95 -10.35 21.90
CA VAL A 183 31.70 -9.37 22.69
C VAL A 183 31.99 -9.89 24.10
N ASN A 184 30.99 -10.52 24.73
CA ASN A 184 31.15 -11.02 26.09
C ASN A 184 32.15 -12.20 26.16
N ARG A 185 32.10 -13.11 25.17
CA ARG A 185 33.00 -14.28 25.12
C ARG A 185 34.41 -13.92 24.68
N ASP A 186 34.55 -13.14 23.61
CA ASP A 186 35.83 -12.94 22.92
C ASP A 186 36.64 -11.74 23.42
N ILE A 187 36.00 -10.76 24.09
CA ILE A 187 36.66 -9.52 24.51
C ILE A 187 36.63 -9.38 26.04
N LEU A 188 35.45 -9.48 26.64
CA LEU A 188 35.29 -9.24 28.09
C LEU A 188 35.84 -10.40 28.94
N GLY A 189 35.66 -11.65 28.51
CA GLY A 189 36.19 -12.84 29.20
C GLY A 189 37.71 -12.81 29.41
N PRO A 190 38.52 -12.68 28.35
CA PRO A 190 39.98 -12.61 28.46
C PRO A 190 40.46 -11.39 29.26
N LEU A 191 39.78 -10.25 29.14
CA LEU A 191 40.14 -9.04 29.89
C LEU A 191 39.92 -9.24 31.40
N LYS A 192 38.88 -9.99 31.78
CA LYS A 192 38.59 -10.32 33.18
C LYS A 192 39.67 -11.23 33.76
N LEU A 193 40.17 -12.20 32.98
CA LEU A 193 41.28 -13.07 33.36
C LEU A 193 42.58 -12.28 33.58
N VAL A 194 42.92 -11.37 32.66
CA VAL A 194 44.10 -10.49 32.82
C VAL A 194 43.97 -9.60 34.05
N LYS A 195 42.78 -9.05 34.32
CA LYS A 195 42.54 -8.26 35.53
C LYS A 195 42.79 -9.06 36.81
N ILE A 196 42.26 -10.29 36.88
CA ILE A 196 42.45 -11.19 38.03
C ILE A 196 43.92 -11.56 38.19
N ALA A 197 44.61 -11.87 37.09
CA ALA A 197 46.05 -12.17 37.09
C ALA A 197 46.89 -11.03 37.69
N ILE A 198 46.62 -9.80 37.27
CA ILE A 198 47.33 -8.61 37.77
C ILE A 198 47.02 -8.40 39.26
N GLU A 199 45.79 -8.66 39.69
CA GLU A 199 45.39 -8.54 41.09
C GLU A 199 46.04 -9.61 41.99
N GLU A 200 46.22 -10.84 41.51
CA GLU A 200 46.94 -11.89 42.24
C GLU A 200 48.46 -11.65 42.27
N VAL A 201 49.05 -11.19 41.16
CA VAL A 201 50.47 -10.78 41.13
C VAL A 201 50.72 -9.60 42.07
N ALA A 202 49.79 -8.63 42.15
CA ALA A 202 49.87 -7.53 43.11
C ALA A 202 49.73 -7.98 44.57
N LYS A 203 49.15 -9.16 44.82
CA LYS A 203 49.05 -9.82 46.13
C LYS A 203 50.19 -10.82 46.38
N GLU A 204 51.23 -10.82 45.53
CA GLU A 204 52.40 -11.73 45.58
C GLU A 204 52.05 -13.23 45.54
N THR A 205 50.83 -13.57 45.11
CA THR A 205 50.34 -14.95 45.06
C THR A 205 50.49 -15.45 43.62
N PHE A 206 51.60 -16.12 43.33
CA PHE A 206 51.93 -16.60 41.98
C PHE A 206 51.23 -17.92 41.64
N THR A 207 49.90 -17.89 41.51
CA THR A 207 49.16 -19.09 41.08
C THR A 207 49.14 -19.21 39.55
N PRO A 208 49.30 -20.42 38.97
CA PRO A 208 49.26 -20.61 37.52
C PRO A 208 47.82 -20.47 37.00
N ILE A 209 47.65 -19.72 35.91
CA ILE A 209 46.35 -19.53 35.27
C ILE A 209 46.16 -20.60 34.19
N HIS A 210 45.17 -21.46 34.35
CA HIS A 210 44.74 -22.37 33.28
C HIS A 210 43.81 -21.64 32.31
N TYR A 211 44.24 -21.57 31.05
CA TYR A 211 43.45 -21.08 29.93
C TYR A 211 43.20 -22.24 28.96
N ASP A 212 42.00 -22.83 29.02
CA ASP A 212 41.61 -23.88 28.09
C ASP A 212 41.54 -23.32 26.67
N THR A 213 42.46 -23.77 25.84
CA THR A 213 42.50 -23.46 24.41
C THR A 213 41.69 -24.49 23.64
N GLU A 214 40.36 -24.47 23.77
CA GLU A 214 39.51 -25.07 22.73
C GLU A 214 39.46 -24.11 21.53
N LYS A 215 40.54 -24.13 20.74
CA LYS A 215 40.52 -23.75 19.33
C LYS A 215 40.80 -25.01 18.52
N GLN A 216 39.74 -25.71 18.13
CA GLN A 216 39.80 -26.53 16.93
C GLN A 216 39.59 -25.61 15.73
N ASP A 217 40.49 -25.77 14.76
CA ASP A 217 40.52 -25.10 13.46
C ASP A 217 39.19 -25.21 12.67
#